data_AF-A0A258BP51-F1
#
_entry.id   AF-A0A258BP51-F1
#
_cell.length_a   1.000
_cell.length_b   1.000
_cell.length_c   1.000
_cell.angle_alpha   90.00
_cell.angle_beta   90.00
_cell.angle_gamma   90.00
#
_symmetry.space_group_name_H-M   'P 1'
#
loop_
_entity.id
_entity.type
_entity.pdbx_description
1 polymer ?
#
loop_
_entity_poly.entity_id
_entity_poly.type
_entity_poly.pdbx_seq_one_letter_code
_entity_poly.pdbx_strand_id
1 'polypeptide(L)'
;MSKSKKQVELEQQMGELTQDLQRTRADFENFRKRVDEDRTRAKELGQEQAVAKLLPVIDTIDRAVSHFPDDLKGNKWAEGVVSLSKN
;
A
#
# COMPACT_ATOMS: atom_id res chain seq x y z
N MET A 1 -4.91 29.59 -53.33
CA MET A 1 -4.78 28.18 -53.75
C MET A 1 -5.71 27.36 -52.87
N SER A 2 -6.80 26.81 -53.41
CA SER A 2 -7.71 25.94 -52.65
C SER A 2 -7.02 24.61 -52.38
N LYS A 3 -7.05 24.13 -51.13
CA LYS A 3 -6.52 22.80 -50.80
C LYS A 3 -7.29 21.72 -51.57
N SER A 4 -6.58 20.68 -52.01
CA SER A 4 -7.20 19.50 -52.62
C SER A 4 -8.08 18.78 -51.59
N LYS A 5 -9.19 18.17 -52.01
CA LYS A 5 -10.05 17.34 -51.14
C LYS A 5 -9.24 16.34 -50.32
N LYS A 6 -8.24 15.70 -50.95
CA LYS A 6 -7.36 14.73 -50.30
C LYS A 6 -6.50 15.34 -49.20
N GLN A 7 -6.09 16.60 -49.37
CA GLN A 7 -5.30 17.31 -48.37
C GLN A 7 -6.14 17.69 -47.15
N VAL A 8 -7.40 18.09 -47.37
CA VAL A 8 -8.35 18.35 -46.28
C VAL A 8 -8.66 17.07 -45.50
N GLU A 9 -8.88 15.95 -46.20
CA GLU A 9 -9.15 14.66 -45.58
C GLU A 9 -7.97 14.14 -44.74
N LEU A 10 -6.73 14.29 -45.24
CA LEU A 10 -5.52 13.95 -44.49
C LEU A 10 -5.32 14.83 -43.25
N GLU A 11 -5.56 16.14 -43.36
CA GLU A 11 -5.47 17.07 -42.22
C GLU A 11 -6.51 16.71 -41.13
N GLN A 12 -7.71 16.30 -41.54
CA GLN A 12 -8.75 15.87 -40.61
C GLN A 12 -8.37 14.56 -39.91
N GLN A 13 -7.90 13.55 -40.65
CA GLN A 13 -7.40 12.30 -40.07
C GLN A 13 -6.23 12.54 -39.11
N MET A 14 -5.32 13.44 -39.46
CA MET A 14 -4.23 13.83 -38.55
C MET A 14 -4.74 14.48 -37.26
N GLY A 15 -5.75 15.33 -37.36
CA GLY A 15 -6.40 15.95 -36.20
C GLY A 15 -7.03 14.92 -35.27
N GLU A 16 -7.82 14.00 -35.84
CA GLU A 16 -8.48 12.90 -35.10
C GLU A 16 -7.45 12.01 -34.40
N LEU A 17 -6.43 11.54 -35.13
CA LEU A 17 -5.36 10.71 -34.55
C LEU A 17 -4.58 11.44 -33.45
N THR A 18 -4.37 12.75 -33.60
CA THR A 18 -3.68 13.55 -32.58
C THR A 18 -4.52 13.65 -31.31
N GLN A 19 -5.83 13.87 -31.44
CA GLN A 19 -6.75 13.90 -30.30
C GLN A 19 -6.82 12.55 -29.60
N ASP A 20 -6.92 11.45 -30.35
CA ASP A 20 -6.93 10.10 -29.79
C ASP A 20 -5.63 9.77 -29.05
N LEU A 21 -4.49 10.17 -29.61
CA LEU A 21 -3.19 10.01 -28.96
C LEU A 21 -3.11 10.81 -27.65
N GLN A 22 -3.57 12.07 -27.66
CA GLN A 22 -3.59 12.91 -26.46
C GLN A 22 -4.47 12.31 -25.37
N ARG A 23 -5.67 11.82 -25.73
CA ARG A 23 -6.58 11.16 -24.81
C ARG A 23 -5.95 9.89 -24.24
N THR A 24 -5.37 9.04 -25.09
CA THR A 24 -4.71 7.80 -24.66
C THR A 24 -3.55 8.07 -23.70
N ARG A 25 -2.77 9.12 -23.95
CA ARG A 25 -1.69 9.55 -23.05
C ARG A 25 -2.24 9.98 -21.69
N ALA A 26 -3.29 10.79 -21.67
CA ALA A 26 -3.94 11.21 -20.43
C ALA A 26 -4.50 10.02 -19.64
N ASP A 27 -5.16 9.08 -20.33
CA ASP A 27 -5.67 7.85 -19.72
C ASP A 27 -4.54 7.00 -19.12
N PHE A 28 -3.40 6.89 -19.82
CA PHE A 28 -2.23 6.18 -19.32
C PHE A 28 -1.59 6.85 -18.11
N GLU A 29 -1.45 8.18 -18.10
CA GLU A 29 -0.93 8.92 -16.95
C GLU A 29 -1.83 8.77 -15.72
N ASN A 30 -3.15 8.84 -15.91
CA ASN A 30 -4.15 8.61 -14.87
C ASN A 30 -4.08 7.18 -14.34
N PHE A 31 -3.94 6.19 -15.23
CA PHE A 31 -3.77 4.79 -14.84
C PHE A 31 -2.49 4.59 -14.02
N ARG A 32 -1.35 5.12 -14.48
CA ARG A 32 -0.08 5.01 -13.77
C ARG A 32 -0.18 5.59 -12.35
N LYS A 33 -0.74 6.79 -12.23
CA LYS A 33 -0.94 7.43 -10.92
C LYS A 33 -1.81 6.56 -10.00
N ARG A 34 -2.90 6.01 -10.51
CA ARG A 34 -3.78 5.11 -9.74
C ARG A 34 -3.05 3.85 -9.28
N VAL A 35 -2.27 3.22 -10.16
CA VAL A 35 -1.50 2.02 -9.82
C VAL A 35 -0.46 2.31 -8.74
N ASP A 36 0.22 3.45 -8.81
CA ASP A 36 1.20 3.86 -7.79
C ASP A 36 0.52 4.09 -6.42
N GLU A 37 -0.65 4.71 -6.41
CA GLU A 37 -1.48 4.90 -5.22
C GLU A 37 -1.98 3.56 -4.64
N ASP A 38 -2.50 2.67 -5.49
CA ASP A 38 -3.00 1.36 -5.07
C ASP A 38 -1.87 0.48 -4.52
N ARG A 39 -0.67 0.53 -5.11
CA ARG A 39 0.51 -0.17 -4.61
C ARG A 39 0.91 0.32 -3.21
N THR A 40 0.87 1.64 -2.99
CA THR A 40 1.17 2.23 -1.68
C THR A 40 0.13 1.78 -0.65
N ARG A 41 -1.15 1.87 -0.99
CA ARG A 41 -2.25 1.42 -0.13
C ARG A 41 -2.15 -0.07 0.22
N ALA A 42 -1.82 -0.92 -0.75
CA ALA A 42 -1.65 -2.35 -0.51
C ALA A 42 -0.52 -2.64 0.48
N LYS A 43 0.59 -1.88 0.40
CA LYS A 43 1.70 -1.99 1.36
C LYS A 43 1.26 -1.56 2.77
N GLU A 44 0.58 -0.43 2.89
CA GLU A 44 0.08 0.08 4.18
C GLU A 44 -0.90 -0.91 4.82
N LEU A 45 -1.86 -1.41 4.04
CA LEU A 45 -2.82 -2.41 4.50
C LEU A 45 -2.13 -3.70 4.93
N GLY A 46 -1.09 -4.13 4.19
CA GLY A 46 -0.30 -5.30 4.57
C GLY A 46 0.44 -5.11 5.90
N GLN A 47 0.98 -3.92 6.14
CA GLN A 47 1.62 -3.57 7.42
C GLN A 47 0.61 -3.55 8.57
N GLU A 48 -0.55 -2.93 8.35
CA GLU A 48 -1.64 -2.89 9.33
C GLU A 48 -2.10 -4.31 9.71
N GLN A 49 -2.34 -5.17 8.71
CA GLN A 49 -2.73 -6.55 8.96
C GLN A 49 -1.66 -7.36 9.69
N ALA A 50 -0.38 -7.13 9.38
CA ALA A 50 0.71 -7.80 10.08
C ALA A 50 0.76 -7.39 11.56
N VAL A 51 0.65 -6.09 11.86
CA VAL A 51 0.60 -5.58 13.23
C VAL A 51 -0.63 -6.11 13.96
N ALA A 52 -1.81 -6.06 13.33
CA ALA A 52 -3.05 -6.55 13.93
C ALA A 52 -2.98 -8.04 14.30
N LYS A 53 -2.28 -8.87 13.51
CA LYS A 53 -2.06 -10.29 13.82
C LYS A 53 -1.10 -10.52 15.01
N LEU A 54 -0.24 -9.55 15.32
CA LEU A 54 0.67 -9.63 16.46
C LEU A 54 0.03 -9.16 17.77
N LEU A 55 -1.03 -8.32 17.71
CA LEU A 55 -1.72 -7.82 18.90
C LEU A 55 -2.16 -8.94 19.88
N PRO A 56 -2.78 -10.06 19.46
CA PRO A 56 -3.18 -11.11 20.40
C PRO A 56 -1.99 -11.76 21.13
N VAL A 57 -0.81 -11.78 20.50
CA VAL A 57 0.42 -12.32 21.13
C VAL A 57 0.90 -11.36 22.21
N ILE A 58 0.91 -10.06 21.92
CA ILE A 58 1.24 -9.01 22.89
C ILE A 58 0.25 -9.07 24.07
N ASP A 59 -1.06 -9.12 23.80
CA ASP A 59 -2.10 -9.25 24.83
C ASP A 59 -1.91 -10.49 25.71
N THR A 60 -1.45 -11.60 25.11
CA THR A 60 -1.19 -12.84 25.85
C THR A 60 0.04 -12.70 26.75
N ILE A 61 1.10 -12.05 26.27
CA ILE A 61 2.29 -11.76 27.06
C ILE A 61 1.93 -10.84 28.22
N ASP A 62 1.21 -9.74 27.97
CA ASP A 62 0.78 -8.80 29.01
C ASP A 62 -0.09 -9.48 30.07
N ARG A 63 -0.99 -10.37 29.65
CA ARG A 63 -1.80 -11.17 30.57
C ARG A 63 -0.93 -12.11 31.41
N ALA A 64 0.03 -12.79 30.81
CA ALA A 64 0.92 -13.71 31.52
C ALA A 64 1.79 -12.97 32.55
N VAL A 65 2.30 -11.79 32.19
CA VAL A 65 3.07 -10.93 33.11
C VAL A 65 2.19 -10.42 34.25
N SER A 66 0.94 -10.04 33.97
CA SER A 66 -0.01 -9.55 34.99
C SER A 66 -0.39 -10.62 36.02
N HIS A 67 -0.35 -11.90 35.63
CA HIS A 67 -0.66 -13.05 36.49
C HIS A 67 0.61 -13.83 36.88
N PHE A 68 1.74 -13.13 36.97
CA PHE A 68 3.03 -13.76 37.26
C PHE A 68 3.01 -14.51 38.61
N PRO A 69 3.28 -15.83 38.63
CA PRO A 69 3.24 -16.62 39.86
C PRO A 69 4.31 -16.20 40.88
N ASP A 70 3.93 -16.15 42.16
CA ASP A 70 4.83 -15.73 43.25
C ASP A 70 6.02 -16.69 43.45
N ASP A 71 5.84 -17.97 43.17
CA ASP A 71 6.86 -19.03 43.26
C ASP A 71 7.93 -18.96 42.16
N LEU A 72 7.65 -18.23 41.07
CA LEU A 72 8.61 -17.98 39.99
C LEU A 72 9.42 -16.68 40.19
N LYS A 73 9.19 -15.93 41.27
CA LYS A 73 9.98 -14.74 41.60
C LYS A 73 11.45 -15.12 41.86
N GLY A 74 12.40 -14.39 41.25
CA GLY A 74 13.82 -14.70 41.32
C GLY A 74 14.31 -15.69 40.26
N ASN A 75 13.40 -16.28 39.46
CA ASN A 75 13.79 -17.10 38.32
C ASN A 75 14.26 -16.20 37.16
N LYS A 76 15.56 -16.23 36.85
CA LYS A 76 16.18 -15.37 35.82
C LYS A 76 15.57 -15.52 34.43
N TRP A 77 15.11 -16.72 34.06
CA TRP A 77 14.47 -16.95 32.76
C TRP A 77 13.09 -16.29 32.73
N ALA A 78 12.29 -16.49 33.78
CA ALA A 78 10.95 -15.91 33.89
C ALA A 78 10.99 -14.36 33.97
N GLU A 79 11.95 -13.79 34.69
CA GLU A 79 12.21 -12.35 34.73
C GLU A 79 12.62 -11.79 33.35
N GLY A 80 13.39 -12.55 32.58
CA GLY A 80 13.73 -12.23 31.19
C GLY A 80 12.48 -12.17 30.30
N VAL A 81 11.57 -13.14 30.42
CA VAL A 81 10.30 -13.13 29.68
C VAL A 81 9.43 -11.93 30.07
N VAL A 82 9.35 -11.59 31.36
CA VAL A 82 8.64 -10.39 31.84
C VAL A 82 9.25 -9.10 31.30
N SER A 83 10.55 -9.06 31.02
CA SER A 83 11.20 -7.88 30.45
C SER A 83 10.81 -7.62 28.98
N LEU A 84 10.29 -8.62 28.26
CA LEU A 84 9.83 -8.47 26.88
C LEU A 84 8.61 -7.57 26.74
N SER A 85 7.76 -7.47 27.77
CA SER A 85 6.56 -6.62 27.75
C SER A 85 6.84 -5.16 28.15
N LYS A 86 8.08 -4.84 28.55
CA LYS A 86 8.47 -3.52 29.07
C LYS A 86 9.18 -2.63 28.06
N ASN A 87 9.49 -3.15 26.87
CA ASN A 87 10.12 -2.42 25.76
C ASN A 87 9.09 -2.05 24.70
#